data_AF-A0A965V833-F1
#
_entry.id   AF-A0A965V833-F1
#
_cell.length_a   1.000
_cell.length_b   1.000
_cell.length_c   1.000
_cell.angle_alpha   90.00
_cell.angle_beta   90.00
_cell.angle_gamma   90.00
#
_symmetry.space_group_name_H-M   'P 1'
#
loop_
_entity.id
_entity.type
_entity.pdbx_description
1 polymer ?
#
loop_
_entity_poly.entity_id
_entity_poly.type
_entity_poly.pdbx_seq_one_letter_code
_entity_poly.pdbx_strand_id
1 'polypeptide(L)' 'DKFNPFNVKRTAGIGIRVFLPMFGMLGLDYGLGFDKLNTWSSGYGSASDISIGTKGYYPKLSFSIGMNLGEL' A
#
# COMPACT_ATOMS: atom_id res chain seq x y z
N ASP A 1 8.13 28.44 -1.01
CA ASP A 1 8.13 27.01 -0.66
C ASP A 1 8.93 26.19 -1.66
N LYS A 2 9.88 25.36 -1.21
CA LYS A 2 10.71 24.50 -2.07
C LYS A 2 10.04 23.15 -2.25
N PHE A 3 9.26 22.98 -3.31
CA PHE A 3 8.87 21.64 -3.78
C PHE A 3 10.11 20.96 -4.34
N ASN A 4 10.57 19.87 -3.71
CA ASN A 4 11.69 19.08 -4.21
C ASN A 4 11.14 17.92 -5.06
N PRO A 5 11.23 17.99 -6.41
CA PRO A 5 10.71 16.95 -7.29
C PRO A 5 11.47 15.62 -7.19
N PHE A 6 12.60 15.59 -6.49
CA PHE A 6 13.41 14.38 -6.30
C PHE A 6 13.09 13.63 -5.00
N ASN A 7 12.13 14.08 -4.18
CA ASN A 7 11.70 13.38 -2.97
C ASN A 7 10.73 12.24 -3.30
N VAL A 8 11.21 11.21 -3.99
CA VAL A 8 10.43 10.02 -4.35
C VAL A 8 10.32 9.10 -3.13
N LYS A 9 9.08 8.82 -2.70
CA LYS A 9 8.81 7.85 -1.64
C LYS A 9 8.91 6.44 -2.23
N ARG A 10 9.72 5.58 -1.60
CA ARG A 10 10.00 4.22 -2.03
C ARG A 10 9.14 3.23 -1.27
N THR A 11 8.58 2.30 -2.02
CA THR A 11 7.83 1.16 -1.51
C THR A 11 8.19 -0.07 -2.33
N ALA A 12 8.12 -1.25 -1.73
CA ALA A 12 8.25 -2.53 -2.41
C ALA A 12 7.03 -3.38 -2.06
N GLY A 13 6.50 -4.14 -2.99
CA GLY A 13 5.34 -4.98 -2.72
C GLY A 13 5.30 -6.20 -3.63
N ILE A 14 4.56 -7.19 -3.18
CA ILE A 14 4.24 -8.40 -3.93
C ILE A 14 2.72 -8.58 -3.94
N GLY A 15 2.18 -8.89 -5.12
CA GLY A 15 0.76 -9.17 -5.31
C GLY A 15 0.58 -10.57 -5.86
N ILE A 16 -0.35 -11.32 -5.28
CA ILE A 16 -0.77 -12.63 -5.77
C ILE A 16 -2.22 -12.51 -6.22
N ARG A 17 -2.51 -13.03 -7.42
CA ARG A 17 -3.86 -13.10 -7.97
C ARG A 17 -4.21 -14.56 -8.20
N VAL A 18 -5.33 -15.00 -7.63
CA VAL A 18 -5.84 -16.36 -7.75
C VAL A 18 -7.26 -16.30 -8.29
N PHE A 19 -7.53 -17.07 -9.34
CA PHE A 19 -8.89 -17.26 -9.83
C PHE A 19 -9.53 -18.42 -9.08
N LEU A 20 -10.61 -18.14 -8.35
CA LEU A 20 -11.36 -19.15 -7.62
C LEU A 20 -12.69 -19.43 -8.35
N PRO A 21 -13.02 -20.71 -8.63
CA PRO A 21 -14.22 -21.08 -9.38
C PRO A 21 -15.54 -20.55 -8.80
N MET A 22 -15.61 -20.31 -7.49
CA MET A 22 -16.83 -19.86 -6.81
C MET A 22 -16.88 -18.36 -6.51
N PHE A 23 -15.72 -17.69 -6.44
CA PHE A 23 -15.62 -16.31 -5.94
C PHE A 23 -15.02 -15.32 -6.94
N GLY A 24 -14.66 -15.79 -8.14
CA GLY A 24 -14.02 -14.96 -9.16
C GLY A 24 -12.54 -14.68 -8.84
N MET A 25 -12.05 -13.50 -9.22
CA MET A 25 -10.64 -13.14 -9.04
C MET A 25 -10.38 -12.63 -7.62
N LEU A 26 -9.67 -13.40 -6.81
CA LEU A 26 -9.14 -12.96 -5.52
C LEU A 26 -7.75 -12.35 -5.72
N GLY A 27 -7.57 -11.10 -5.32
CA GLY A 27 -6.28 -10.41 -5.26
C GLY A 27 -5.82 -10.22 -3.81
N LEU A 28 -4.59 -10.58 -3.53
CA LEU A 28 -3.90 -10.30 -2.26
C LEU A 28 -2.63 -9.52 -2.56
N ASP A 29 -2.56 -8.28 -2.09
CA ASP A 29 -1.44 -7.39 -2.27
C ASP A 29 -0.79 -7.08 -0.92
N TYR A 30 0.51 -7.31 -0.81
CA TYR A 30 1.32 -6.97 0.35
C TYR A 30 2.39 -5.96 -0.03
N GLY A 31 2.35 -4.79 0.59
CA GLY A 31 3.29 -3.69 0.38
C GLY A 31 4.09 -3.36 1.63
N LEU A 32 5.33 -2.93 1.44
CA LEU A 32 6.25 -2.41 2.45
C LEU A 32 6.64 -1.00 2.02
N GLY A 33 6.29 0.01 2.83
CA GLY A 33 6.72 1.39 2.61
C GLY A 33 7.94 1.72 3.45
N PHE A 34 8.94 2.40 2.88
CA PHE A 34 10.22 2.68 3.55
C PHE A 34 10.43 4.16 3.90
N ASP A 35 9.62 5.06 3.35
CA ASP A 35 9.81 6.50 3.52
C ASP A 35 8.63 7.14 4.27
N LYS A 36 8.96 7.99 5.24
CA LYS A 36 7.98 8.72 6.08
C LYS A 36 7.21 9.75 5.29
N LEU A 37 6.04 10.14 5.78
CA LEU A 37 5.31 11.30 5.27
C LEU A 37 6.10 12.60 5.56
N ASN A 38 5.85 13.63 4.76
CA ASN A 38 6.44 14.95 5.01
C ASN A 38 5.66 15.63 6.16
N THR A 39 6.31 16.56 6.88
CA THR A 39 5.74 17.22 8.07
C THR A 39 4.41 17.93 7.84
N TRP A 40 4.16 18.37 6.62
CA TRP A 40 2.95 19.07 6.17
C TRP A 40 1.91 18.14 5.53
N SER A 41 2.18 16.84 5.44
CA SER A 41 1.23 15.86 4.90
C SER A 41 0.23 15.43 5.96
N SER A 42 -1.05 15.32 5.57
CA SER A 42 -2.09 14.75 6.45
C SER A 42 -1.72 13.31 6.82
N GLY A 43 -1.68 13.02 8.13
CA GLY A 43 -1.23 11.72 8.65
C GLY A 43 0.25 11.65 9.05
N TYR A 44 1.00 12.76 8.96
CA TYR A 44 2.37 12.84 9.50
C TYR A 44 2.41 12.50 11.00
N GLY A 45 3.34 11.63 11.38
CA GLY A 45 3.49 11.16 12.78
C GLY A 45 2.52 10.05 13.19
N SER A 46 1.75 9.49 12.26
CA SER A 46 0.89 8.33 12.51
C SER A 46 1.70 7.04 12.70
N ALA A 47 1.02 5.95 13.05
CA ALA A 47 1.62 4.63 13.28
C ALA A 47 2.53 4.16 12.12
N SER A 48 2.23 4.56 10.88
CA SER A 48 3.07 4.30 9.71
C SER A 48 4.44 5.00 9.80
N ASP A 49 4.47 6.29 10.15
CA ASP A 49 5.71 7.07 10.25
C ASP A 49 6.56 6.66 11.46
N ILE A 50 5.91 6.29 12.56
CA ILE A 50 6.57 5.74 13.75
C ILE A 50 7.22 4.40 13.41
N SER A 51 6.50 3.51 12.70
CA SER A 51 7.04 2.22 12.27
C SER A 51 8.21 2.36 11.31
N ILE A 52 8.12 3.28 10.34
CA ILE A 52 9.21 3.59 9.42
C ILE A 52 10.39 4.24 10.16
N GLY A 53 10.13 5.06 11.18
CA GLY A 53 11.17 5.69 11.99
C GLY A 53 11.96 4.74 12.88
N THR A 54 11.31 3.70 13.40
CA THR A 54 11.93 2.75 14.32
C THR A 54 12.45 1.50 13.61
N LYS A 55 11.74 1.02 12.58
CA LYS A 55 12.05 -0.24 11.87
C LYS A 55 12.56 -0.02 10.45
N GLY A 56 12.43 1.18 9.89
CA GLY A 56 12.77 1.48 8.50
C GLY A 56 11.71 1.07 7.48
N TYR A 57 10.63 0.39 7.89
CA TYR A 57 9.56 -0.03 6.99
C TYR A 57 8.19 -0.09 7.68
N TYR A 58 7.12 0.00 6.88
CA TYR A 58 5.73 -0.18 7.30
C TYR A 58 5.00 -1.14 6.37
N PRO A 59 4.52 -2.29 6.88
CA PRO A 59 3.76 -3.24 6.08
C PRO A 59 2.31 -2.81 5.93
N LYS A 60 1.75 -3.04 4.74
CA LYS A 60 0.34 -2.84 4.40
C LYS A 60 -0.16 -4.04 3.60
N LEU A 61 -1.26 -4.62 4.05
CA LEU A 61 -1.95 -5.69 3.34
C LEU A 61 -3.24 -5.15 2.72
N SER A 62 -3.57 -5.61 1.52
CA SER A 62 -4.81 -5.29 0.83
C SER A 62 -5.34 -6.54 0.16
N PHE A 63 -6.65 -6.76 0.30
CA PHE A 63 -7.33 -7.88 -0.36
C PHE A 63 -8.44 -7.31 -1.23
N SER A 64 -8.61 -7.88 -2.42
CA SER A 64 -9.68 -7.54 -3.35
C SER A 64 -10.39 -8.82 -3.78
N ILE A 65 -11.72 -8.79 -3.78
CA ILE A 65 -12.54 -9.89 -4.32
C ILE A 65 -13.29 -9.38 -5.55
N GLY A 66 -12.90 -9.87 -6.71
CA GLY A 66 -13.52 -9.59 -7.99
C GLY A 66 -14.55 -10.65 -8.29
N MET A 67 -15.79 -10.43 -7.85
CA MET A 67 -16.91 -11.18 -8.38
C MET A 67 -17.12 -10.73 -9.83
N ASN A 68 -17.15 -11.66 -10.79
CA ASN A 68 -17.63 -11.36 -12.13
C ASN A 68 -19.14 -11.14 -11.99
N LEU A 69 -19.57 -9.91 -11.71
CA LEU A 69 -20.96 -9.50 -11.93
C LEU A 69 -21.10 -9.48 -13.45
N GLY A 70 -21.46 -10.64 -14.01
CA GLY A 70 -21.97 -10.70 -15.36
C GLY A 70 -23.08 -9.67 -15.50
N GLU A 71 -23.14 -9.04 -16.67
CA GLU A 71 -24.24 -8.19 -17.12
C GLU A 71 -25.58 -8.65 -16.53
N LEU A 72 -26.31 -7.69 -15.95
CA LEU A 72 -27.76 -7.77 -15.83
C LEU A 72 -28.39 -7.81 -17.21
#